data_AF-A0A9E5RFG1-F1
#
_entry.id   AF-A0A9E5RFG1-F1
#
_cell.length_a   1.000
_cell.length_b   1.000
_cell.length_c   1.000
_cell.angle_alpha   90.00
_cell.angle_beta   90.00
_cell.angle_gamma   90.00
#
_symmetry.space_group_name_H-M   'P 1'
#
loop_
_entity.id
_entity.type
_entity.pdbx_description
1 polymer ?
#
loop_
_entity_poly.entity_id
_entity_poly.type
_entity_poly.pdbx_seq_one_letter_code
_entity_poly.pdbx_strand_id
1 'polypeptide(L)'
;MKGLRVQIQQLSQRLDWHYVGLAAVLLLGAVLRFWQLDAKPLWLDEVITAIFSLGHSQADLPLGVAFSVSQLKQIFTLNSGASCAQIAQTVST
;
A
#
# COMPACT_ATOMS: atom_id res chain seq x y z
N MET A 1 49.15 23.50 -17.48
CA MET A 1 48.38 22.22 -17.52
C MET A 1 47.94 21.67 -16.16
N LYS A 2 48.64 21.94 -15.02
CA LYS A 2 48.24 21.42 -13.70
C LYS A 2 46.97 22.08 -13.10
N GLY A 3 46.76 23.38 -13.33
CA GLY A 3 45.61 24.12 -12.77
C GLY A 3 44.23 23.67 -13.28
N LEU A 4 44.14 23.23 -14.55
CA LEU A 4 42.87 22.76 -15.14
C LEU A 4 42.37 21.46 -14.49
N ARG A 5 43.29 20.55 -14.12
CA ARG A 5 42.94 19.29 -13.44
C ARG A 5 42.39 19.51 -12.03
N VAL A 6 42.96 20.49 -11.31
CA VAL A 6 42.52 20.81 -9.94
C VAL A 6 41.11 21.39 -9.93
N GLN A 7 40.75 22.24 -10.90
CA GLN A 7 39.39 22.76 -11.01
C GLN A 7 38.35 21.70 -11.40
N ILE A 8 38.68 20.80 -12.33
CA ILE A 8 37.78 19.70 -12.72
C ILE A 8 37.52 18.75 -11.54
N GLN A 9 38.56 18.45 -10.76
CA GLN A 9 38.45 17.57 -9.60
C GLN A 9 37.64 18.20 -8.46
N GLN A 10 37.77 19.52 -8.23
CA GLN A 10 36.91 20.21 -7.26
C GLN A 10 35.44 20.33 -7.71
N LEU A 11 35.17 20.47 -9.01
CA LEU A 11 33.80 20.51 -9.53
C LEU A 11 33.11 19.15 -9.37
N SER A 12 33.81 18.05 -9.70
CA SER A 12 33.35 16.67 -9.44
C SER A 12 33.02 16.47 -7.96
N GLN A 13 33.96 16.84 -7.09
CA GLN A 13 33.83 16.64 -5.65
C GLN A 13 32.64 17.42 -5.06
N ARG A 14 32.36 18.63 -5.57
CA ARG A 14 31.16 19.41 -5.18
C ARG A 14 29.90 18.71 -5.66
N LEU A 15 29.87 18.20 -6.89
CA LEU A 15 28.69 17.55 -7.47
C LEU A 15 28.36 16.22 -6.77
N ASP A 16 29.38 15.47 -6.36
CA ASP A 16 29.24 14.22 -5.61
C ASP A 16 28.52 14.42 -4.28
N TRP A 17 28.80 15.52 -3.55
CA TRP A 17 28.10 15.82 -2.29
C TRP A 17 26.60 16.11 -2.49
N HIS A 18 26.22 16.71 -3.62
CA HIS A 18 24.81 16.97 -3.91
C HIS A 18 24.07 15.66 -4.22
N TYR A 19 24.68 14.79 -5.02
CA TYR A 19 24.10 13.47 -5.32
C TYR A 19 24.07 12.55 -4.09
N VAL A 20 25.08 12.62 -3.23
CA VAL A 20 25.10 11.89 -1.95
C VAL A 20 23.99 12.41 -1.03
N GLY A 21 23.82 13.73 -0.92
CA GLY A 21 22.73 14.33 -0.16
C GLY A 21 21.36 13.93 -0.71
N LEU A 22 21.18 13.98 -2.03
CA LEU A 22 19.94 13.56 -2.69
C LEU A 22 19.66 12.07 -2.45
N ALA A 23 20.66 11.21 -2.62
CA ALA A 23 20.54 9.78 -2.37
C ALA A 23 20.17 9.49 -0.90
N ALA A 24 20.76 10.23 0.05
CA ALA A 24 20.44 10.10 1.47
C ALA A 24 18.98 10.49 1.76
N VAL A 25 18.48 11.59 1.20
CA VAL A 25 17.08 12.02 1.36
C VAL A 25 16.11 11.02 0.74
N LEU A 26 16.41 10.51 -0.45
CA LEU A 26 15.59 9.48 -1.11
C LEU A 26 15.58 8.17 -0.32
N LEU A 27 16.73 7.73 0.19
CA LEU A 27 16.82 6.55 1.05
C LEU A 27 16.05 6.73 2.35
N LEU A 28 16.20 7.88 3.01
CA LEU A 28 15.46 8.18 4.23
C LEU A 28 13.95 8.19 4.00
N GLY A 29 13.49 8.83 2.91
CA GLY A 29 12.09 8.84 2.51
C GLY A 29 11.56 7.45 2.18
N ALA A 30 12.35 6.63 1.49
CA ALA A 30 12.01 5.24 1.21
C ALA A 30 11.90 4.44 2.51
N VAL A 31 12.91 4.50 3.38
CA VAL A 31 12.88 3.81 4.68
C VAL A 31 11.66 4.25 5.49
N LEU A 32 11.39 5.54 5.64
CA LEU A 32 10.20 6.04 6.35
C LEU A 32 8.89 5.58 5.70
N ARG A 33 8.81 5.54 4.37
CA ARG A 33 7.65 5.04 3.62
C ARG A 33 7.43 3.55 3.82
N PHE A 34 8.52 2.77 3.88
CA PHE A 34 8.53 1.30 3.98
C PHE A 34 8.60 0.77 5.42
N TRP A 35 8.93 1.61 6.41
CA TRP A 35 9.08 1.24 7.82
C TRP A 35 7.79 0.67 8.43
N GLN A 36 6.64 1.07 7.89
CA GLN A 36 5.32 0.69 8.38
C GLN A 36 4.48 -0.07 7.34
N LEU A 37 5.11 -0.61 6.30
CA LEU A 37 4.39 -1.44 5.33
C LEU A 37 3.83 -2.72 5.95
N ASP A 38 4.48 -3.25 6.99
CA ASP A 38 4.01 -4.42 7.75
C ASP A 38 2.75 -4.10 8.59
N ALA A 39 2.59 -2.84 9.02
CA ALA A 39 1.52 -2.42 9.92
C ALA A 39 0.18 -2.12 9.21
N LYS A 40 0.18 -1.98 7.88
CA LYS A 40 -1.05 -1.88 7.10
C LYS A 40 -1.07 -3.02 6.10
N PRO A 41 -1.79 -4.13 6.38
CA PRO A 41 -1.89 -5.22 5.42
C PRO A 41 -2.47 -4.65 4.12
N LEU A 42 -1.59 -4.46 3.13
CA LEU A 42 -1.90 -3.87 1.81
C LEU A 42 -3.05 -4.60 1.11
N TRP A 43 -3.27 -5.86 1.48
CA TRP A 43 -4.29 -6.74 0.95
C TRP A 43 -5.65 -6.62 1.60
N LEU A 44 -5.74 -6.08 2.81
CA LEU A 44 -6.97 -6.16 3.60
C LEU A 44 -8.08 -5.29 3.00
N ASP A 45 -7.71 -4.15 2.41
CA ASP A 45 -8.67 -3.23 1.77
C ASP A 45 -9.19 -3.78 0.42
N GLU A 46 -8.30 -4.37 -0.38
CA GLU A 46 -8.68 -5.06 -1.64
C GLU A 46 -9.54 -6.29 -1.37
N VAL A 47 -9.21 -7.07 -0.34
CA VAL A 47 -9.99 -8.24 0.08
C VAL A 47 -11.38 -7.83 0.59
N ILE A 48 -11.48 -6.77 1.40
CA ILE A 48 -12.78 -6.24 1.85
C ILE A 48 -13.61 -5.73 0.66
N THR A 49 -12.98 -5.00 -0.26
CA THR A 49 -13.65 -4.51 -1.47
C THR A 49 -14.17 -5.66 -2.35
N ALA A 50 -13.40 -6.74 -2.47
CA ALA A 50 -13.83 -7.94 -3.18
C ALA A 50 -15.02 -8.63 -2.49
N ILE A 51 -15.01 -8.70 -1.15
CA ILE A 51 -16.12 -9.26 -0.36
C ILE A 51 -17.41 -8.42 -0.54
N PHE A 52 -17.30 -7.10 -0.53
CA PHE A 52 -18.45 -6.21 -0.80
C PHE A 52 -18.93 -6.32 -2.25
N SER A 53 -18.02 -6.49 -3.20
CA SER A 53 -18.36 -6.76 -4.60
C SER A 53 -19.06 -8.11 -4.80
N LEU A 54 -18.88 -9.06 -3.90
CA LEU A 54 -19.61 -10.34 -3.86
C LEU A 54 -21.02 -10.21 -3.26
N GLY A 55 -21.42 -9.01 -2.82
CA GLY A 55 -22.75 -8.74 -2.27
C GLY A 55 -22.90 -9.04 -0.78
N HIS A 56 -21.80 -9.17 -0.06
CA HIS A 56 -21.82 -9.17 1.40
C HIS A 56 -21.73 -7.73 1.93
N SER A 57 -22.40 -7.48 3.04
CA SER A 57 -22.38 -6.18 3.72
C SER A 57 -21.53 -6.25 5.01
N GLN A 58 -21.24 -5.10 5.63
CA GLN A 58 -20.54 -5.08 6.93
C GLN A 58 -21.26 -5.90 8.02
N ALA A 59 -22.57 -6.12 7.91
CA ALA A 59 -23.33 -6.93 8.86
C ALA A 59 -23.07 -8.45 8.71
N ASP A 60 -22.61 -8.87 7.54
CA ASP A 60 -22.33 -10.29 7.23
C ASP A 60 -20.90 -10.69 7.63
N LEU A 61 -20.03 -9.71 7.93
CA LEU A 61 -18.67 -9.96 8.40
C LEU A 61 -18.64 -10.05 9.92
N PRO A 62 -18.15 -11.16 10.50
CA PRO A 62 -17.95 -11.30 11.93
C PRO A 62 -16.78 -10.43 12.40
N LEU A 63 -17.02 -9.14 12.58
CA LEU A 63 -16.04 -8.17 13.08
C LEU A 63 -15.85 -8.34 14.60
N GLY A 64 -14.60 -8.37 15.05
CA GLY A 64 -14.26 -8.45 16.48
C GLY A 64 -14.41 -9.84 17.11
N VAL A 65 -14.68 -10.89 16.32
CA VAL A 65 -14.76 -12.27 16.80
C VAL A 65 -13.89 -13.20 15.95
N ALA A 66 -13.31 -14.23 16.59
CA ALA A 66 -12.59 -15.26 15.86
C ALA A 66 -13.58 -16.12 15.07
N PHE A 67 -13.39 -16.21 13.76
CA PHE A 67 -14.24 -17.01 12.87
C PHE A 67 -13.46 -18.22 12.33
N SER A 68 -14.19 -19.27 11.98
CA SER A 68 -13.64 -20.51 11.43
C SER A 68 -13.29 -20.36 9.94
N VAL A 69 -12.33 -21.14 9.45
CA VAL A 69 -11.97 -21.17 8.01
C VAL A 69 -13.16 -21.58 7.13
N SER A 70 -14.10 -22.36 7.66
CA SER A 70 -15.37 -22.68 7.00
C SER A 70 -16.25 -21.46 6.73
N GLN A 71 -16.32 -20.51 7.67
CA GLN A 71 -17.08 -19.26 7.49
C GLN A 71 -16.41 -18.34 6.47
N LEU A 72 -15.08 -18.38 6.38
CA LEU A 72 -14.35 -17.63 5.36
C LEU A 72 -14.81 -18.03 3.95
N LYS A 73 -14.97 -19.33 3.66
CA LYS A 73 -15.49 -19.78 2.36
C LYS A 73 -16.89 -19.24 2.06
N GLN A 74 -17.72 -19.08 3.08
CA GLN A 74 -19.09 -18.57 2.92
C GLN A 74 -19.11 -17.07 2.59
N ILE A 75 -18.17 -16.30 3.15
CA ILE A 75 -17.99 -14.86 2.85
C ILE A 75 -17.42 -14.64 1.43
N PHE A 76 -16.64 -15.60 0.90
CA PHE A 76 -16.15 -15.56 -0.48
C PHE A 76 -17.10 -16.19 -1.52
N THR A 77 -18.32 -16.58 -1.13
CA THR A 77 -19.35 -17.00 -2.09
C THR A 77 -20.22 -15.83 -2.53
N LEU A 78 -20.64 -15.82 -3.80
CA LEU A 78 -21.52 -14.80 -4.33
C LEU A 78 -22.86 -14.81 -3.60
N ASN A 79 -23.26 -13.67 -3.02
CA ASN A 79 -24.58 -13.50 -2.45
C ASN A 79 -25.59 -13.19 -3.56
N SER A 80 -26.24 -14.24 -4.08
CA SER A 80 -27.28 -14.13 -5.10
C SER A 80 -28.55 -13.39 -4.65
N GLY A 81 -28.67 -13.05 -3.36
CA GLY A 81 -29.76 -12.23 -2.81
C GLY A 81 -29.51 -10.72 -2.88
N ALA A 82 -28.29 -10.28 -3.18
CA ALA A 82 -27.95 -8.86 -3.28
C ALA A 82 -28.21 -8.31 -4.69
N SER A 83 -28.93 -7.20 -4.79
CA SER A 83 -29.09 -6.48 -6.06
C SER A 83 -27.84 -5.66 -6.40
N CYS A 84 -27.57 -5.43 -7.69
CA CYS A 84 -26.45 -4.58 -8.13
C CYS A 84 -26.50 -3.18 -7.52
N ALA A 85 -27.70 -2.64 -7.28
CA ALA A 85 -27.88 -1.34 -6.63
C ALA A 85 -27.40 -1.37 -5.17
N GLN A 86 -27.71 -2.43 -4.42
CA GLN A 86 -27.24 -2.61 -3.04
C GLN A 86 -25.72 -2.78 -2.98
N ILE A 87 -25.14 -3.57 -3.90
CA ILE A 87 -23.69 -3.75 -4.01
C ILE A 87 -23.00 -2.40 -4.26
N ALA A 88 -23.49 -1.62 -5.22
CA ALA A 88 -22.93 -0.30 -5.54
C ALA A 88 -23.01 0.65 -4.34
N GLN A 89 -24.13 0.63 -3.60
CA GLN A 89 -24.30 1.42 -2.39
C GLN A 89 -23.26 1.05 -1.32
N THR A 90 -23.08 -0.25 -1.05
CA THR A 90 -22.15 -0.76 -0.04
C THR A 90 -20.68 -0.50 -0.37
N VAL A 91 -20.29 -0.55 -1.64
CA VAL A 91 -18.90 -0.25 -2.07
C VAL A 91 -18.61 1.26 -2.06
N SER A 92 -19.62 2.09 -2.23
CA SER A 92 -19.48 3.57 -2.30
C SER A 92 -19.50 4.30 -0.94
N THR A 93 -19.82 3.60 0.15
CA THR A 93 -19.98 4.14 1.51
C THR A 93 -18.82 3.75 2.39
#